data_AF-A0A5N9DST1-F1
#
_entry.id   AF-A0A5N9DST1-F1
#
_cell.length_a   1.000
_cell.length_b   1.000
_cell.length_c   1.000
_cell.angle_alpha   90.00
_cell.angle_beta   90.00
_cell.angle_gamma   90.00
#
_symmetry.space_group_name_H-M   'P 1'
#
loop_
_entity.id
_entity.type
_entity.pdbx_description
1 polymer ?
#
loop_
_entity_poly.entity_id
_entity_poly.type
_entity_poly.pdbx_seq_one_letter_code
_entity_poly.pdbx_strand_id
1 'polypeptide(L)'
;MESSSFLNADLLNNLSQQAIQAAIKGQWQNAVDINSEILDKSPKDTEALNRLGKAYMELGLIVKSIKTFKTCQKISPNNPIAIKNLQRLQSIQASDKSISKHRLSTPDDFIEDSKTVSTSLINLTSANNILKLSPGHKCTLEIVNNTVNILDSNRIRVGQIEPRLGSRIIRLIDSGNKYIATVKSSDSKKITILIRESFTKSLNKSISSFQNKNISKFPNSNNLEDNIDLEYESPLPISTWSDDGDDDFVEDDQFRPEIHRIIDPESEKIS
;
A
#
# COMPACT_ATOMS: atom_id res chain seq x y z
N MET A 1 46.01 4.77 -30.80
CA MET A 1 44.99 5.57 -30.08
C MET A 1 43.65 4.84 -30.00
N GLU A 2 43.31 3.94 -30.94
CA GLU A 2 42.08 3.14 -30.87
C GLU A 2 42.09 2.06 -29.77
N SER A 3 43.22 1.41 -29.52
CA SER A 3 43.34 0.37 -28.48
C SER A 3 43.04 0.86 -27.06
N SER A 4 43.30 2.14 -26.75
CA SER A 4 42.99 2.75 -25.46
C SER A 4 41.52 3.16 -25.30
N SER A 5 40.78 3.44 -26.39
CA SER A 5 39.35 3.76 -26.31
C SER A 5 38.49 2.53 -26.11
N PHE A 6 38.84 1.40 -26.75
CA PHE A 6 38.15 0.13 -26.57
C PHE A 6 38.32 -0.42 -25.14
N LEU A 7 39.53 -0.38 -24.58
CA LEU A 7 39.77 -0.80 -23.20
C LEU A 7 38.95 0.00 -22.17
N ASN A 8 38.76 1.31 -22.41
CA ASN A 8 37.97 2.16 -21.54
C ASN A 8 36.47 1.87 -21.63
N ALA A 9 35.96 1.52 -22.81
CA ALA A 9 34.56 1.14 -22.99
C ALA A 9 34.23 -0.18 -22.27
N ASP A 10 35.11 -1.18 -22.38
CA ASP A 10 34.94 -2.46 -21.70
C ASP A 10 35.00 -2.32 -20.18
N LEU A 11 35.89 -1.46 -19.67
CA LEU A 11 35.97 -1.14 -18.25
C LEU A 11 34.67 -0.49 -17.74
N LEU A 12 34.12 0.48 -18.48
CA LEU A 12 32.86 1.15 -18.12
C LEU A 12 31.66 0.17 -18.16
N ASN A 13 31.64 -0.74 -19.13
CA ASN A 13 30.64 -1.80 -19.21
C ASN A 13 30.72 -2.72 -18.00
N ASN A 14 31.92 -3.12 -17.60
CA ASN A 14 32.13 -3.97 -16.43
C ASN A 14 31.65 -3.27 -15.13
N LEU A 15 32.06 -2.01 -14.93
CA LEU A 15 31.60 -1.20 -13.79
C LEU A 15 30.07 -1.03 -13.80
N SER A 16 29.47 -0.83 -14.96
CA SER A 16 28.02 -0.72 -15.12
C SER A 16 27.29 -1.99 -14.68
N GLN A 17 27.82 -3.17 -15.03
CA GLN A 17 27.27 -4.46 -14.58
C GLN A 17 27.43 -4.66 -13.08
N GLN A 18 28.59 -4.30 -12.51
CA GLN A 18 28.81 -4.36 -11.06
C GLN A 18 27.84 -3.45 -10.30
N ALA A 19 27.61 -2.23 -10.79
CA ALA A 19 26.67 -1.29 -10.20
C ALA A 19 25.23 -1.83 -10.22
N ILE A 20 24.81 -2.45 -11.33
CA ILE A 20 23.51 -3.11 -11.45
C ILE A 20 23.41 -4.27 -10.46
N GLN A 21 24.44 -5.11 -10.37
CA GLN A 21 24.44 -6.26 -9.48
C GLN A 21 24.39 -5.84 -8.00
N ALA A 22 25.12 -4.79 -7.62
CA ALA A 22 25.05 -4.20 -6.28
C ALA A 22 23.63 -3.69 -5.97
N ALA A 23 22.97 -3.03 -6.93
CA ALA A 23 21.59 -2.57 -6.79
C ALA A 23 20.59 -3.74 -6.64
N ILE A 24 20.74 -4.82 -7.42
CA ILE A 24 19.90 -6.02 -7.30
C ILE A 24 20.04 -6.67 -5.92
N LYS A 25 21.26 -6.67 -5.36
CA LYS A 25 21.55 -7.18 -4.01
C LYS A 25 21.13 -6.23 -2.88
N GLY A 26 20.53 -5.07 -3.20
CA GLY A 26 20.16 -4.04 -2.22
C GLY A 26 21.34 -3.31 -1.57
N GLN A 27 22.55 -3.46 -2.11
CA GLN A 27 23.76 -2.81 -1.62
C GLN A 27 23.86 -1.38 -2.18
N TRP A 28 22.93 -0.52 -1.77
CA TRP A 28 22.74 0.80 -2.37
C TRP A 28 23.94 1.73 -2.21
N GLN A 29 24.66 1.67 -1.10
CA GLN A 29 25.87 2.47 -0.90
C GLN A 29 26.97 2.06 -1.89
N ASN A 30 27.21 0.76 -2.05
CA ASN A 30 28.16 0.26 -3.04
C ASN A 30 27.74 0.65 -4.47
N ALA A 31 26.44 0.59 -4.79
CA ALA A 31 25.93 1.07 -6.06
C ALA A 31 26.15 2.59 -6.27
N VAL A 32 26.08 3.41 -5.21
CA VAL A 32 26.43 4.84 -5.29
C VAL A 32 27.91 5.02 -5.63
N ASP A 33 28.79 4.28 -4.94
CA ASP A 33 30.23 4.43 -5.09
C ASP A 33 30.66 4.05 -6.53
N ILE A 34 30.19 2.90 -7.03
CA ILE A 34 30.51 2.43 -8.39
C ILE A 34 29.92 3.38 -9.45
N ASN A 35 28.66 3.82 -9.33
CA ASN A 35 28.09 4.75 -10.30
C ASN A 35 28.78 6.13 -10.27
N SER A 36 29.31 6.55 -9.11
CA SER A 36 30.08 7.79 -9.01
C SER A 36 31.41 7.64 -9.77
N GLU A 37 32.09 6.49 -9.64
CA GLU A 37 33.30 6.19 -10.41
C GLU A 37 33.04 6.19 -11.93
N ILE A 38 31.91 5.60 -12.36
CA ILE A 38 31.50 5.64 -13.78
C ILE A 38 31.35 7.09 -14.25
N LEU A 39 30.75 7.96 -13.43
CA LEU A 39 30.52 9.36 -13.77
C LEU A 39 31.79 10.22 -13.71
N ASP A 40 32.79 9.86 -12.92
CA ASP A 40 34.10 10.52 -12.93
C ASP A 40 34.80 10.30 -14.28
N LYS A 41 34.62 9.12 -14.88
CA LYS A 41 35.15 8.76 -16.21
C LYS A 41 34.25 9.23 -17.36
N SER A 42 32.94 9.18 -17.17
CA SER A 42 31.92 9.55 -18.16
C SER A 42 30.83 10.43 -17.55
N PRO A 43 31.10 11.75 -17.39
CA PRO A 43 30.19 12.66 -16.67
C PRO A 43 28.81 12.86 -17.31
N LYS A 44 28.66 12.47 -18.58
CA LYS A 44 27.43 12.61 -19.36
C LYS A 44 26.65 11.30 -19.51
N ASP A 45 27.06 10.23 -18.84
CA ASP A 45 26.34 8.96 -18.87
C ASP A 45 24.99 9.08 -18.14
N THR A 46 23.92 9.14 -18.95
CA THR A 46 22.56 9.26 -18.44
C THR A 46 22.06 8.02 -17.72
N GLU A 47 22.57 6.82 -18.07
CA GLU A 47 22.18 5.58 -17.41
C GLU A 47 22.83 5.48 -16.03
N ALA A 48 24.11 5.83 -15.92
CA ALA A 48 24.81 5.92 -14.63
C ALA A 48 24.17 6.99 -13.72
N LEU A 49 23.80 8.16 -14.27
CA LEU A 49 23.03 9.16 -13.52
C LEU A 49 21.68 8.64 -13.04
N ASN A 50 20.96 7.87 -13.86
CA ASN A 50 19.68 7.27 -13.46
C ASN A 50 19.86 6.22 -12.36
N ARG A 51 20.87 5.33 -12.49
CA ARG A 51 21.22 4.32 -11.48
C ARG A 51 21.65 4.97 -10.16
N LEU A 52 22.50 6.00 -10.22
CA LEU A 52 22.93 6.78 -9.06
C LEU A 52 21.74 7.51 -8.40
N GLY A 53 20.88 8.13 -9.20
CA GLY A 53 19.67 8.79 -8.73
C GLY A 53 18.78 7.83 -7.94
N LYS A 54 18.56 6.61 -8.47
CA LYS A 54 17.81 5.54 -7.80
C LYS A 54 18.48 5.08 -6.50
N ALA A 55 19.79 4.82 -6.52
CA ALA A 55 20.52 4.40 -5.33
C ALA A 55 20.43 5.45 -4.20
N TYR A 56 20.48 6.75 -4.53
CA TYR A 56 20.22 7.82 -3.56
C TYR A 56 18.78 7.83 -3.03
N MET A 57 17.78 7.46 -3.82
CA MET A 57 16.40 7.33 -3.33
C MET A 57 16.28 6.23 -2.28
N GLU A 58 16.85 5.06 -2.56
CA GLU A 58 16.78 3.89 -1.67
C GLU A 58 17.56 4.12 -0.36
N LEU A 59 18.61 4.94 -0.39
CA LEU A 59 19.32 5.39 0.82
C LEU A 59 18.60 6.53 1.56
N GLY A 60 17.45 7.02 1.08
CA GLY A 60 16.74 8.16 1.66
C GLY A 60 17.41 9.52 1.43
N LEU A 61 18.42 9.60 0.57
CA LEU A 61 19.16 10.82 0.24
C LEU A 61 18.43 11.62 -0.85
N ILE A 62 17.19 12.01 -0.56
CA ILE A 62 16.24 12.64 -1.50
C ILE A 62 16.82 13.87 -2.20
N VAL A 63 17.49 14.77 -1.47
CA VAL A 63 18.06 16.00 -2.03
C VAL A 63 19.15 15.69 -3.07
N LYS A 64 20.01 14.70 -2.80
CA LYS A 64 21.05 14.26 -3.75
C LYS A 64 20.41 13.63 -4.98
N SER A 65 19.43 12.74 -4.77
CA SER A 65 18.68 12.10 -5.85
C SER A 65 18.04 13.10 -6.81
N ILE A 66 17.35 14.13 -6.29
CA ILE A 66 16.75 15.20 -7.12
C ILE A 66 17.81 15.92 -7.95
N LYS A 67 18.96 16.25 -7.34
CA LYS A 67 20.06 16.91 -8.07
C LYS A 67 20.55 16.02 -9.21
N THR A 68 20.75 14.73 -8.96
CA THR A 68 21.22 13.76 -9.97
C THR A 68 20.23 13.55 -11.10
N PHE A 69 18.93 13.46 -10.82
CA PHE A 69 17.95 13.35 -11.90
C PHE A 69 17.79 14.65 -12.68
N LYS A 70 17.96 15.83 -12.04
CA LYS A 70 18.01 17.12 -12.75
C LYS A 70 19.22 17.22 -13.66
N THR A 71 20.38 16.73 -13.25
CA THR A 71 21.55 16.70 -14.15
C THR A 71 21.32 15.73 -15.31
N CYS A 72 20.72 14.57 -15.06
CA CYS A 72 20.30 13.63 -16.12
C CYS A 72 19.35 14.31 -17.13
N GLN A 73 18.33 15.01 -16.66
CA GLN A 73 17.38 15.73 -17.52
C GLN A 73 18.03 16.88 -18.30
N LYS A 74 19.04 17.57 -17.74
CA LYS A 74 19.78 18.59 -18.50
C LYS A 74 20.58 18.00 -19.66
N ILE A 75 21.09 16.78 -19.50
CA ILE A 75 21.87 16.09 -20.53
C ILE A 75 20.93 15.43 -21.56
N SER A 76 19.86 14.79 -21.09
CA SER A 76 18.82 14.16 -21.91
C SER A 76 17.44 14.63 -21.47
N PRO A 77 16.92 15.72 -22.07
CA PRO A 77 15.63 16.32 -21.70
C PRO A 77 14.44 15.37 -21.81
N ASN A 78 14.50 14.41 -22.73
CA ASN A 78 13.43 13.44 -23.01
C ASN A 78 13.62 12.10 -22.30
N ASN A 79 14.49 12.00 -21.29
CA ASN A 79 14.68 10.75 -20.55
C ASN A 79 13.46 10.43 -19.67
N PRO A 80 12.66 9.39 -20.00
CA PRO A 80 11.41 9.11 -19.29
C PRO A 80 11.65 8.69 -17.84
N ILE A 81 12.79 8.04 -17.56
CA ILE A 81 13.16 7.58 -16.22
C ILE A 81 13.43 8.79 -15.31
N ALA A 82 14.20 9.77 -15.79
CA ALA A 82 14.52 10.96 -15.02
C ALA A 82 13.26 11.81 -14.76
N ILE A 83 12.41 11.99 -15.77
CA ILE A 83 11.14 12.74 -15.64
C ILE A 83 10.23 12.09 -14.59
N LYS A 84 9.98 10.79 -14.71
CA LYS A 84 9.11 10.04 -13.79
C LYS A 84 9.61 10.08 -12.36
N ASN A 85 10.93 9.90 -12.15
CA ASN A 85 11.51 9.95 -10.81
C ASN A 85 11.53 11.36 -10.22
N LEU A 86 11.78 12.41 -11.02
CA LEU A 86 11.68 13.79 -10.54
C LEU A 86 10.26 14.15 -10.11
N GLN A 87 9.25 13.77 -10.87
CA GLN A 87 7.85 13.98 -10.48
C GLN A 87 7.54 13.31 -9.14
N ARG A 88 7.96 12.04 -8.98
CA ARG A 88 7.82 11.29 -7.71
C ARG A 88 8.59 11.94 -6.56
N LEU A 89 9.79 12.46 -6.78
CA LEU A 89 10.59 13.08 -5.73
C LEU A 89 10.09 14.48 -5.36
N GLN A 90 9.50 15.21 -6.30
CA GLN A 90 8.89 16.51 -6.05
C GLN A 90 7.62 16.38 -5.21
N SER A 91 6.81 15.34 -5.43
CA SER A 91 5.66 15.09 -4.55
C SER A 91 6.09 14.74 -3.12
N ILE A 92 7.17 13.97 -2.96
CA ILE A 92 7.78 13.67 -1.64
C ILE A 92 8.32 14.96 -0.98
N GLN A 93 8.99 15.83 -1.74
CA GLN A 93 9.52 17.09 -1.19
C GLN A 93 8.41 18.10 -0.85
N ALA A 94 7.32 18.11 -1.61
CA ALA A 94 6.16 18.94 -1.32
C ALA A 94 5.47 18.51 -0.01
N SER A 95 5.44 17.20 0.28
CA SER A 95 5.02 16.70 1.61
C SER A 95 6.04 17.03 2.71
N ASP A 96 7.34 16.99 2.45
CA ASP A 96 8.37 17.33 3.45
C ASP A 96 8.43 18.84 3.79
N LYS A 97 8.06 19.72 2.86
CA LYS A 97 8.01 21.18 3.13
C LYS A 97 6.79 21.61 3.94
N SER A 98 5.77 20.77 4.07
CA SER A 98 4.62 21.05 4.94
C SER A 98 4.70 20.34 6.30
N ILE A 99 5.70 19.46 6.53
CA ILE A 99 5.75 18.61 7.73
C ILE A 99 7.16 18.63 8.33
N SER A 100 7.26 19.24 9.51
CA SER A 100 8.37 19.09 10.44
C SER A 100 8.70 17.62 10.71
N LYS A 101 9.97 17.22 10.52
CA LYS A 101 10.66 16.07 11.14
C LYS A 101 9.79 14.80 11.35
N HIS A 102 9.61 13.92 10.36
CA HIS A 102 9.25 12.53 10.67
C HIS A 102 9.87 11.49 9.73
N ARG A 103 10.27 10.36 10.33
CA ARG A 103 10.91 9.17 9.76
C ARG A 103 10.09 8.57 8.60
N LEU A 104 10.81 8.01 7.63
CA LEU A 104 10.29 7.13 6.58
C LEU A 104 9.48 5.97 7.17
N SER A 105 8.23 5.79 6.74
CA SER A 105 7.43 4.58 7.01
C SER A 105 8.06 3.40 6.31
N THR A 106 8.24 2.30 7.06
CA THR A 106 8.66 1.01 6.51
C THR A 106 7.45 0.29 5.88
N PRO A 107 7.69 -0.64 4.93
CA PRO A 107 6.64 -1.42 4.26
C PRO A 107 5.70 -2.23 5.17
N ASP A 108 6.05 -2.42 6.45
CA ASP A 108 5.22 -3.14 7.44
C ASP A 108 3.93 -2.40 7.85
N ASP A 109 3.80 -1.13 7.51
CA ASP A 109 2.60 -0.34 7.84
C ASP A 109 1.38 -0.70 6.96
N PHE A 110 1.58 -1.52 5.91
CA PHE A 110 0.53 -1.89 4.93
C PHE A 110 0.16 -3.38 4.96
N ILE A 111 0.41 -4.08 6.06
CA ILE A 111 -0.11 -5.45 6.24
C ILE A 111 -1.55 -5.34 6.76
N GLU A 112 -2.51 -5.63 5.89
CA GLU A 112 -3.95 -5.69 6.17
C GLU A 112 -4.26 -7.00 6.94
N ASP A 113 -3.85 -7.04 8.20
CA ASP A 113 -4.17 -8.12 9.13
C ASP A 113 -5.65 -8.03 9.58
N SER A 114 -6.20 -9.13 10.10
CA SER A 114 -7.57 -9.30 10.66
C SER A 114 -7.94 -8.37 11.84
N LYS A 115 -7.08 -7.39 12.15
CA LYS A 115 -7.17 -6.37 13.20
C LYS A 115 -7.19 -4.94 12.66
N THR A 116 -7.30 -4.78 11.35
CA THR A 116 -7.36 -3.50 10.66
C THR A 116 -8.68 -3.34 9.92
N VAL A 117 -9.25 -2.14 9.92
CA VAL A 117 -10.43 -1.81 9.12
C VAL A 117 -10.20 -0.53 8.35
N SER A 118 -10.56 -0.52 7.07
CA SER A 118 -10.64 0.71 6.30
C SER A 118 -12.07 1.26 6.36
N THR A 119 -12.21 2.54 6.71
CA THR A 119 -13.52 3.20 6.77
C THR A 119 -13.45 4.62 6.21
N SER A 120 -14.54 5.08 5.62
CA SER A 120 -14.67 6.45 5.13
C SER A 120 -15.19 7.35 6.25
N LEU A 121 -14.64 8.55 6.39
CA LEU A 121 -15.11 9.52 7.35
C LEU A 121 -16.36 10.24 6.85
N ILE A 122 -17.28 10.48 7.77
CA ILE A 122 -18.46 11.33 7.60
C ILE A 122 -18.25 12.68 8.33
N ASN A 123 -19.05 13.69 7.98
CA ASN A 123 -18.97 15.03 8.58
C ASN A 123 -17.53 15.60 8.55
N LEU A 124 -17.00 15.71 7.33
CA LEU A 124 -15.63 16.16 7.08
C LEU A 124 -15.45 17.65 7.42
N THR A 125 -14.21 18.00 7.76
CA THR A 125 -13.79 19.40 7.95
C THR A 125 -13.73 20.18 6.63
N SER A 126 -13.34 21.46 6.69
CA SER A 126 -13.17 22.29 5.49
C SER A 126 -12.15 21.70 4.51
N ALA A 127 -12.40 21.86 3.19
CA ALA A 127 -11.54 21.32 2.13
C ALA A 127 -10.06 21.73 2.27
N ASN A 128 -9.79 22.93 2.79
CA ASN A 128 -8.42 23.42 3.04
C ASN A 128 -7.67 22.61 4.11
N ASN A 129 -8.38 22.03 5.07
CA ASN A 129 -7.78 21.15 6.07
C ASN A 129 -7.66 19.71 5.57
N ILE A 130 -8.56 19.28 4.67
CA ILE A 130 -8.49 17.97 4.01
C ILE A 130 -7.25 17.87 3.13
N LEU A 131 -6.96 18.90 2.34
CA LEU A 131 -5.79 18.95 1.45
C LEU A 131 -4.44 18.92 2.18
N LYS A 132 -4.43 19.23 3.49
CA LYS A 132 -3.21 19.19 4.32
C LYS A 132 -2.91 17.78 4.83
N LEU A 133 -3.90 16.87 4.81
CA LEU A 133 -3.72 15.51 5.27
C LEU A 133 -3.08 14.68 4.15
N SER A 134 -1.90 14.14 4.43
CA SER A 134 -1.23 13.20 3.51
C SER A 134 -1.57 11.76 3.88
N PRO A 135 -1.67 10.83 2.92
CA PRO A 135 -1.71 9.39 3.21
C PRO A 135 -0.54 8.98 4.11
N GLY A 136 -0.82 8.13 5.10
CA GLY A 136 0.13 7.70 6.14
C GLY A 136 0.10 8.54 7.41
N HIS A 137 -0.64 9.66 7.43
CA HIS A 137 -0.69 10.53 8.60
C HIS A 137 -1.39 9.84 9.78
N LYS A 138 -0.76 9.89 10.96
CA LYS A 138 -1.31 9.28 12.18
C LYS A 138 -2.31 10.22 12.82
N CYS A 139 -3.50 9.70 13.07
CA CYS A 139 -4.60 10.43 13.70
C CYS A 139 -4.96 9.80 15.05
N THR A 140 -5.46 10.65 15.94
CA THR A 140 -5.95 10.23 17.26
C THR A 140 -7.47 10.18 17.25
N LEU A 141 -8.03 9.19 17.93
CA LEU A 141 -9.47 9.06 18.11
C LEU A 141 -9.90 9.80 19.38
N GLU A 142 -11.00 10.53 19.30
CA GLU A 142 -11.63 11.22 20.43
C GLU A 142 -13.09 10.82 20.51
N ILE A 143 -13.56 10.44 21.71
CA ILE A 143 -14.95 10.04 21.94
C ILE A 143 -15.69 11.25 22.51
N VAL A 144 -16.69 11.74 21.77
CA VAL A 144 -17.57 12.84 22.22
C VAL A 144 -19.01 12.43 21.95
N ASN A 145 -19.88 12.51 22.96
CA ASN A 145 -21.31 12.20 22.83
C ASN A 145 -21.60 10.84 22.15
N ASN A 146 -20.87 9.80 22.56
CA ASN A 146 -20.98 8.45 21.97
C ASN A 146 -20.66 8.38 20.46
N THR A 147 -19.93 9.36 19.94
CA THR A 147 -19.41 9.39 18.58
C THR A 147 -17.90 9.42 18.59
N VAL A 148 -17.28 8.76 17.60
CA VAL A 148 -15.82 8.71 17.48
C VAL A 148 -15.38 9.71 16.43
N ASN A 149 -14.75 10.78 16.89
CA ASN A 149 -14.16 11.80 16.06
C ASN A 149 -12.69 11.50 15.82
N ILE A 150 -12.21 11.90 14.65
CA ILE A 150 -10.81 11.76 14.26
C ILE A 150 -10.16 13.14 14.30
N LEU A 151 -9.10 13.23 15.08
CA LEU A 151 -8.29 14.41 15.24
C LEU A 151 -6.93 14.22 14.56
N ASP A 152 -6.46 15.29 13.95
CA ASP A 152 -5.11 15.43 13.44
C ASP A 152 -4.08 15.58 14.57
N SER A 153 -2.78 15.50 14.28
CA SER A 153 -1.67 15.76 15.21
C SER A 153 -1.79 17.13 15.90
N ASN A 154 -2.35 18.11 15.21
CA ASN A 154 -2.65 19.45 15.72
C ASN A 154 -3.94 19.52 16.54
N ARG A 155 -4.56 18.39 16.88
CA ARG A 155 -5.89 18.27 17.52
C ARG A 155 -7.04 18.94 16.75
N ILE A 156 -6.87 19.11 15.44
CA ILE A 156 -7.93 19.63 14.57
C ILE A 156 -8.82 18.47 14.16
N ARG A 157 -10.14 18.64 14.26
CA ARG A 157 -11.11 17.64 13.80
C ARG A 157 -11.06 17.48 12.29
N VAL A 158 -10.78 16.25 11.86
CA VAL A 158 -10.75 15.83 10.45
C VAL A 158 -12.13 15.37 9.99
N GLY A 159 -12.78 14.55 10.80
CA GLY A 159 -14.09 13.98 10.50
C GLY A 159 -14.55 13.04 11.61
N GLN A 160 -15.60 12.30 11.33
CA GLN A 160 -16.25 11.38 12.26
C GLN A 160 -16.35 9.99 11.63
N ILE A 161 -16.18 8.94 12.44
CA ILE A 161 -16.41 7.56 12.00
C ILE A 161 -17.92 7.29 11.91
N GLU A 162 -18.34 6.45 10.96
CA GLU A 162 -19.73 6.02 10.85
C GLU A 162 -20.29 5.50 12.19
N PRO A 163 -21.55 5.84 12.56
CA PRO A 163 -22.11 5.53 13.88
C PRO A 163 -22.07 4.06 14.27
N ARG A 164 -22.28 3.15 13.30
CA ARG A 164 -22.24 1.69 13.53
C ARG A 164 -20.85 1.22 13.95
N LEU A 165 -19.81 1.65 13.23
CA LEU A 165 -18.43 1.31 13.56
C LEU A 165 -17.96 2.05 14.82
N GLY A 166 -18.32 3.34 14.97
CA GLY A 166 -18.01 4.14 16.14
C GLY A 166 -18.53 3.52 17.43
N SER A 167 -19.80 3.10 17.46
CA SER A 167 -20.40 2.45 18.64
C SER A 167 -19.67 1.16 19.03
N ARG A 168 -19.22 0.37 18.05
CA ARG A 168 -18.45 -0.85 18.30
C ARG A 168 -17.05 -0.53 18.84
N ILE A 169 -16.37 0.46 18.26
CA ILE A 169 -15.05 0.92 18.73
C ILE A 169 -15.13 1.43 20.17
N ILE A 170 -16.15 2.21 20.53
CA ILE A 170 -16.35 2.71 21.90
C ILE A 170 -16.43 1.56 22.90
N ARG A 171 -17.31 0.57 22.65
CA ARG A 171 -17.44 -0.63 23.52
C ARG A 171 -16.11 -1.35 23.70
N LEU A 172 -15.30 -1.42 22.65
CA LEU A 172 -14.01 -2.09 22.70
C LEU A 172 -12.95 -1.25 23.41
N ILE A 173 -12.98 0.09 23.29
CA ILE A 173 -12.14 1.00 24.07
C ILE A 173 -12.48 0.89 25.56
N ASP A 174 -13.77 0.88 25.92
CA ASP A 174 -14.23 0.71 27.30
C ASP A 174 -13.77 -0.64 27.88
N SER A 175 -13.68 -1.68 27.05
CA SER A 175 -13.13 -2.99 27.44
C SER A 175 -11.60 -3.03 27.56
N GLY A 176 -10.91 -1.93 27.24
CA GLY A 176 -9.47 -1.73 27.40
C GLY A 176 -8.63 -1.91 26.13
N ASN A 177 -9.25 -1.96 24.95
CA ASN A 177 -8.51 -1.97 23.68
C ASN A 177 -8.06 -0.55 23.28
N LYS A 178 -6.92 -0.45 22.58
CA LYS A 178 -6.43 0.84 22.06
C LYS A 178 -6.31 0.79 20.54
N TYR A 179 -6.77 1.84 19.87
CA TYR A 179 -6.77 1.94 18.42
C TYR A 179 -5.86 3.09 17.96
N ILE A 180 -5.22 2.90 16.83
CA ILE A 180 -4.48 3.92 16.08
C ILE A 180 -5.20 4.08 14.74
N ALA A 181 -5.47 5.33 14.34
CA ALA A 181 -5.99 5.63 13.02
C ALA A 181 -4.86 6.18 12.15
N THR A 182 -4.80 5.75 10.89
CA THR A 182 -3.90 6.30 9.87
C THR A 182 -4.70 6.70 8.65
N VAL A 183 -4.35 7.81 8.00
CA VAL A 183 -4.99 8.21 6.75
C VAL A 183 -4.56 7.26 5.64
N LYS A 184 -5.51 6.57 5.00
CA LYS A 184 -5.22 5.68 3.86
C LYS A 184 -5.25 6.46 2.54
N SER A 185 -6.29 7.28 2.34
CA SER A 185 -6.37 8.19 1.20
C SER A 185 -7.15 9.45 1.58
N SER A 186 -6.76 10.58 1.00
CA SER A 186 -7.40 11.87 1.19
C SER A 186 -7.74 12.45 -0.18
N ASP A 187 -9.03 12.51 -0.50
CA ASP A 187 -9.58 13.24 -1.64
C ASP A 187 -10.38 14.44 -1.10
N SER A 188 -10.52 15.48 -1.93
CA SER A 188 -11.26 16.72 -1.69
C SER A 188 -12.65 16.52 -1.07
N LYS A 189 -13.31 15.39 -1.37
CA LYS A 189 -14.66 15.05 -0.89
C LYS A 189 -14.73 13.78 -0.03
N LYS A 190 -13.67 12.97 0.02
CA LYS A 190 -13.69 11.67 0.68
C LYS A 190 -12.35 11.37 1.34
N ILE A 191 -12.38 11.12 2.63
CA ILE A 191 -11.21 10.66 3.39
C ILE A 191 -11.46 9.22 3.80
N THR A 192 -10.54 8.32 3.45
CA THR A 192 -10.50 6.98 4.00
C THR A 192 -9.39 6.87 5.02
N ILE A 193 -9.71 6.28 6.17
CA ILE A 193 -8.77 5.99 7.23
C ILE A 193 -8.67 4.48 7.42
N LEU A 194 -7.49 4.02 7.80
CA LEU A 194 -7.22 2.70 8.30
C LEU A 194 -7.18 2.78 9.83
N ILE A 195 -7.98 1.97 10.51
CA ILE A 195 -7.97 1.87 11.97
C ILE A 195 -7.32 0.53 12.32
N ARG A 196 -6.24 0.58 13.07
CA ARG A 196 -5.49 -0.59 13.53
C ARG A 196 -5.58 -0.70 15.04
N GLU A 197 -5.83 -1.91 15.53
CA GLU A 197 -5.64 -2.22 16.94
C GLU A 197 -4.15 -2.13 17.32
N SER A 198 -3.83 -1.23 18.25
CA SER A 198 -2.48 -1.10 18.82
C SER A 198 -2.29 -1.93 20.08
N PHE A 199 -3.38 -2.25 20.79
CA PHE A 199 -3.35 -3.07 21.99
C PHE A 199 -4.70 -3.79 22.20
N THR A 200 -4.64 -5.09 22.50
CA THR A 200 -5.80 -5.87 22.93
C THR A 200 -5.56 -6.45 24.32
N LYS A 201 -6.56 -6.29 25.22
CA LYS A 201 -6.54 -6.94 26.54
C LYS A 201 -6.87 -8.43 26.37
N SER A 202 -6.21 -9.31 27.14
CA SER A 202 -6.23 -10.78 26.93
C SER A 202 -7.62 -11.43 26.87
N LEU A 203 -8.66 -10.83 27.46
CA LEU A 203 -10.04 -11.34 27.38
C LEU A 203 -10.70 -11.16 26.00
N ASN A 204 -10.20 -10.26 25.15
CA ASN A 204 -10.77 -9.95 23.84
C ASN A 204 -10.00 -10.58 22.67
N LYS A 205 -9.06 -11.50 22.93
CA LYS A 205 -8.27 -12.17 21.87
C LYS A 205 -9.13 -12.97 20.87
N SER A 206 -10.34 -13.39 21.25
CA SER A 206 -11.27 -14.15 20.41
C SER A 206 -12.28 -13.28 19.65
N ILE A 207 -12.40 -11.99 19.97
CA ILE A 207 -13.36 -11.07 19.34
C ILE A 207 -12.57 -10.17 18.40
N SER A 208 -12.51 -10.53 17.11
CA SER A 208 -11.98 -9.62 16.09
C SER A 208 -12.77 -8.31 16.13
N SER A 209 -12.10 -7.16 16.34
CA SER A 209 -12.81 -5.87 16.40
C SER A 209 -13.50 -5.53 15.09
N PHE A 210 -13.11 -6.16 13.98
CA PHE A 210 -13.64 -5.88 12.66
C PHE A 210 -13.87 -7.20 11.92
N GLN A 211 -15.04 -7.81 12.13
CA GLN A 211 -15.46 -8.95 11.34
C GLN A 211 -15.71 -8.47 9.90
N ASN A 212 -14.92 -9.00 8.95
CA ASN A 212 -15.20 -8.88 7.53
C ASN A 212 -16.63 -9.40 7.27
N LYS A 213 -17.41 -8.68 6.46
CA LYS A 213 -18.68 -9.19 5.93
C LYS A 213 -18.40 -10.34 4.96
N ASN A 214 -18.11 -11.52 5.50
CA ASN A 214 -18.61 -12.77 5.00
C ASN A 214 -19.60 -13.25 6.07
N ILE A 215 -20.84 -12.78 5.96
CA ILE A 215 -21.94 -13.29 6.77
C ILE A 215 -22.28 -14.67 6.20
N SER A 216 -21.48 -15.68 6.53
CA SER A 216 -22.01 -17.02 6.70
C SER A 216 -22.90 -16.95 7.93
N LYS A 217 -24.21 -17.16 7.73
CA LYS A 217 -25.23 -17.25 8.77
C LYS A 217 -24.67 -17.93 10.02
N PHE A 218 -24.56 -17.19 11.12
CA PHE A 218 -24.48 -17.82 12.42
C PHE A 218 -25.91 -18.15 12.86
N PRO A 219 -26.14 -19.35 13.43
CA PRO A 219 -27.44 -19.70 13.99
C PRO A 219 -27.75 -18.78 15.18
N ASN A 220 -29.00 -18.33 15.24
CA ASN A 220 -29.53 -17.55 16.34
C ASN A 220 -29.31 -18.27 17.68
N SER A 221 -28.62 -17.62 18.61
CA SER A 221 -28.72 -17.93 20.03
C SER A 221 -29.12 -16.65 20.76
N ASN A 222 -30.42 -16.46 20.93
CA ASN A 222 -30.96 -15.59 21.97
C ASN A 222 -32.13 -16.35 22.59
N ASN A 223 -31.91 -16.89 23.78
CA ASN A 223 -32.67 -16.59 25.01
C ASN A 223 -32.73 -17.82 25.91
N LEU A 224 -32.22 -17.62 27.12
CA LEU A 224 -32.40 -18.50 28.25
C LEU A 224 -33.77 -18.23 28.89
N GLU A 225 -34.35 -19.31 29.40
CA GLU A 225 -35.35 -19.45 30.46
C GLU A 225 -36.85 -19.49 30.09
N ASP A 226 -37.35 -20.72 30.28
CA ASP A 226 -38.59 -21.12 30.94
C ASP A 226 -39.90 -21.34 30.15
N ASN A 227 -40.14 -22.65 29.95
CA ASN A 227 -41.34 -23.41 30.31
C ASN A 227 -42.58 -23.46 29.37
N ILE A 228 -42.98 -24.74 29.13
CA ILE A 228 -44.35 -25.28 28.91
C ILE A 228 -44.76 -25.61 27.45
N ASP A 229 -44.79 -26.93 27.20
CA ASP A 229 -45.81 -27.79 26.57
C ASP A 229 -46.31 -27.65 25.11
N LEU A 230 -46.25 -28.82 24.46
CA LEU A 230 -47.24 -29.50 23.61
C LEU A 230 -47.48 -29.07 22.14
N GLU A 231 -47.21 -30.07 21.28
CA GLU A 231 -48.02 -30.57 20.14
C GLU A 231 -47.99 -29.92 18.73
N TYR A 232 -47.74 -30.82 17.75
CA TYR A 232 -48.17 -30.85 16.32
C TYR A 232 -47.59 -29.75 15.40
N GLU A 233 -47.19 -29.94 14.13
CA GLU A 233 -47.53 -30.89 13.06
C GLU A 233 -46.49 -30.73 11.90
N SER A 234 -46.21 -31.76 11.10
CA SER A 234 -45.54 -31.67 9.76
C SER A 234 -46.57 -31.25 8.69
N PRO A 235 -46.27 -30.88 7.40
CA PRO A 235 -45.11 -31.25 6.55
C PRO A 235 -44.59 -30.18 5.53
N LEU A 236 -43.56 -30.54 4.75
CA LEU A 236 -43.01 -29.78 3.60
C LEU A 236 -44.06 -29.55 2.48
N PRO A 237 -43.90 -28.56 1.56
CA PRO A 237 -43.20 -28.88 0.30
C PRO A 237 -42.36 -27.74 -0.33
N ILE A 238 -41.46 -28.19 -1.21
CA ILE A 238 -40.65 -27.44 -2.17
C ILE A 238 -41.53 -26.88 -3.31
N SER A 239 -41.30 -25.63 -3.76
CA SER A 239 -41.74 -25.16 -5.09
C SER A 239 -40.94 -23.92 -5.56
N THR A 240 -39.94 -24.19 -6.39
CA THR A 240 -39.74 -23.68 -7.76
C THR A 240 -40.31 -22.32 -8.26
N TRP A 241 -39.39 -21.55 -8.87
CA TRP A 241 -39.48 -20.60 -10.03
C TRP A 241 -39.70 -19.11 -9.70
N SER A 242 -39.07 -18.11 -10.35
CA SER A 242 -38.44 -17.96 -11.69
C SER A 242 -37.27 -16.95 -11.59
N ASP A 243 -36.15 -17.04 -12.30
CA ASP A 243 -35.92 -16.82 -13.75
C ASP A 243 -36.54 -15.51 -14.28
N ASP A 244 -35.67 -14.52 -14.52
CA ASP A 244 -35.81 -13.49 -15.55
C ASP A 244 -34.42 -12.85 -15.77
N GLY A 245 -33.95 -13.00 -17.02
CA GLY A 245 -32.63 -12.62 -17.51
C GLY A 245 -32.44 -11.11 -17.72
N ASP A 246 -31.19 -10.69 -17.88
CA ASP A 246 -30.65 -10.47 -19.22
C ASP A 246 -29.19 -9.97 -19.16
N ASP A 247 -28.45 -10.47 -20.15
CA ASP A 247 -27.05 -10.31 -20.54
C ASP A 247 -26.41 -8.91 -20.46
N ASP A 248 -25.11 -8.89 -20.16
CA ASP A 248 -24.04 -8.47 -21.11
C ASP A 248 -22.71 -8.18 -20.35
N PHE A 249 -21.87 -9.21 -20.19
CA PHE A 249 -20.45 -9.03 -19.87
C PHE A 249 -19.62 -9.69 -20.97
N VAL A 250 -19.13 -8.87 -21.90
CA VAL A 250 -18.16 -9.28 -22.91
C VAL A 250 -16.80 -9.43 -22.23
N GLU A 251 -16.30 -10.66 -22.11
CA GLU A 251 -14.93 -10.95 -21.69
C GLU A 251 -13.99 -10.80 -22.90
N ASP A 252 -13.16 -9.76 -22.90
CA ASP A 252 -12.03 -9.63 -23.83
C ASP A 252 -10.90 -10.59 -23.41
N ASP A 253 -10.86 -11.72 -24.11
CA ASP A 253 -9.90 -12.81 -23.95
C ASP A 253 -8.61 -12.48 -24.73
N GLN A 254 -7.77 -11.59 -24.19
CA GLN A 254 -6.42 -11.34 -24.74
C GLN A 254 -5.39 -11.27 -23.61
N PHE A 255 -4.69 -12.39 -23.45
CA PHE A 255 -3.32 -12.60 -22.93
C PHE A 255 -3.26 -13.84 -22.02
N ARG A 256 -3.19 -15.02 -22.63
CA ARG A 256 -2.59 -16.21 -22.00
C ARG A 256 -1.29 -16.55 -22.72
N PRO A 257 -0.12 -16.54 -22.05
CA PRO A 257 1.12 -17.00 -22.67
C PRO A 257 1.12 -18.54 -22.78
N GLU A 258 1.24 -19.04 -24.00
CA GLU A 258 1.42 -20.47 -24.30
C GLU A 258 2.80 -20.94 -23.85
N ILE A 259 2.84 -22.00 -23.04
CA ILE A 259 4.07 -22.69 -22.64
C ILE A 259 4.20 -23.94 -23.51
N HIS A 260 5.11 -23.92 -24.49
CA HIS A 260 5.46 -25.12 -25.25
C HIS A 260 6.25 -26.09 -24.37
N ARG A 261 5.63 -27.24 -24.05
CA ARG A 261 6.30 -28.41 -23.46
C ARG A 261 7.13 -29.10 -24.54
N ILE A 262 8.44 -29.18 -24.32
CA ILE A 262 9.36 -30.00 -25.12
C ILE A 262 9.16 -31.46 -24.68
N ILE A 263 8.84 -32.33 -25.64
CA ILE A 263 8.74 -33.79 -25.44
C ILE A 263 9.95 -34.40 -26.16
N ASP A 264 10.84 -35.04 -25.40
CA ASP A 264 11.95 -35.83 -25.94
C ASP A 264 11.39 -37.14 -26.56
N PRO A 265 11.74 -37.48 -27.82
CA PRO A 265 11.23 -38.68 -28.47
C PRO A 265 12.27 -39.79 -28.45
N GLU A 266 12.50 -40.44 -27.31
CA GLU A 266 13.32 -41.66 -27.29
C GLU A 266 12.98 -42.60 -26.12
N SER A 267 11.72 -43.04 -26.06
CA SER A 267 11.37 -44.24 -25.31
C SER A 267 10.05 -44.84 -25.82
N GLU A 268 10.10 -45.59 -26.92
CA GLU A 268 9.19 -46.72 -27.19
C GLU A 268 9.55 -47.42 -28.51
N LYS A 269 10.45 -48.39 -28.44
CA LYS A 269 10.36 -49.63 -29.24
C LYS A 269 10.91 -50.78 -28.40
N ILE A 270 10.00 -51.65 -27.95
CA ILE A 270 10.32 -52.98 -27.46
C ILE A 270 10.21 -53.93 -28.66
N SER A 271 11.27 -54.65 -28.97
CA SER A 271 11.26 -56.04 -29.46
C SER A 271 12.67 -56.59 -29.36
#